data_AF-A0A238UDX2-F1
#
_entry.id   AF-A0A238UDX2-F1
#
_cell.length_a   1.000
_cell.length_b   1.000
_cell.length_c   1.000
_cell.angle_alpha   90.00
_cell.angle_beta   90.00
_cell.angle_gamma   90.00
#
_symmetry.space_group_name_H-M   'P 1'
#
loop_
_entity.id
_entity.type
_entity.pdbx_description
1 polymer ?
#
loop_
_entity_poly.entity_id
_entity_poly.type
_entity_poly.pdbx_seq_one_letter_code
_entity_poly.pdbx_strand_id
1 'polypeptide(L)'
;MKYIFLLLILFITLQTSCQQRDTVTVTTTKEFIHAIKSNRVIKVNSKRLNFKQTLQFNHITNLSVISKKEASTLFFDGNFNAVSIRNSKNILLSQINLEMKINTAYCRAHTIQLLESKNITFNNCSISGSGKDCSHLDADDLIKSERSDISFENVIFKDIPSKINDDCKTNIAFKTCTFYVSEKEKVVYPHLDFQNCTFFRSNQVPFLKKYNGFYPKKPVLVNAEIIAKNPPWLYPYDEGELGGLCNNTCKVSASSTLSAKTKNSYTTKNLIDFDTNTAWVEGKNDSGIKERITYKVTDILGDAESWRMSLDATIVNGYTKNLNTWKNNNRVKSFNMYRNGILIAQINLNDTPKAQKINFGEIGYQNFPNIGETFEFEITGIYPGNKFDDTAVSLFIFSCHP
;
A
#
# COMPACT_ATOMS: atom_id res chain seq x y z
N MET A 1 -48.76 -22.68 -30.18
CA MET A 1 -48.96 -21.25 -30.53
C MET A 1 -48.85 -20.29 -29.33
N LYS A 2 -49.41 -20.57 -28.14
CA LYS A 2 -49.27 -19.67 -26.96
C LYS A 2 -47.84 -19.45 -26.45
N TYR A 3 -46.94 -20.43 -26.60
CA TYR A 3 -45.54 -20.31 -26.16
C TYR A 3 -44.67 -19.43 -27.09
N ILE A 4 -45.00 -19.33 -28.38
CA ILE A 4 -44.26 -18.48 -29.32
C ILE A 4 -44.59 -16.99 -29.08
N PHE A 5 -45.82 -16.68 -28.67
CA PHE A 5 -46.23 -15.32 -28.32
C PHE A 5 -45.57 -14.83 -27.03
N LEU A 6 -45.38 -15.71 -26.03
CA LEU A 6 -44.67 -15.36 -24.78
C LEU A 6 -43.18 -15.13 -25.01
N LEU A 7 -42.54 -15.92 -25.88
CA LEU A 7 -41.13 -15.75 -26.27
C LEU A 7 -40.90 -14.49 -27.10
N LEU A 8 -41.85 -14.11 -27.98
CA LEU A 8 -41.79 -12.86 -28.74
C LEU A 8 -41.94 -11.63 -27.82
N ILE A 9 -42.85 -11.69 -26.84
CA ILE A 9 -43.01 -10.62 -25.84
C ILE A 9 -41.76 -10.53 -24.95
N LEU A 10 -41.16 -11.67 -24.54
CA LEU A 10 -39.93 -11.68 -23.75
C LEU A 10 -38.74 -11.10 -24.54
N PHE A 11 -38.62 -11.41 -25.83
CA PHE A 11 -37.60 -10.84 -26.73
C PHE A 11 -37.80 -9.34 -26.97
N ILE A 12 -39.04 -8.87 -27.09
CA ILE A 12 -39.36 -7.44 -27.25
C ILE A 12 -39.11 -6.68 -25.92
N THR A 13 -39.33 -7.30 -24.76
CA THR A 13 -39.00 -6.69 -23.45
C THR A 13 -37.51 -6.72 -23.11
N LEU A 14 -36.72 -7.65 -23.66
CA LEU A 14 -35.26 -7.70 -23.48
C LEU A 14 -34.50 -6.70 -24.39
N GLN A 15 -35.17 -6.09 -25.37
CA GLN A 15 -34.60 -5.09 -26.26
C GLN A 15 -34.74 -3.63 -25.75
N THR A 16 -35.22 -3.39 -24.53
CA THR A 16 -35.45 -2.03 -24.01
C THR A 16 -34.84 -1.78 -22.63
N SER A 17 -33.50 -1.84 -22.51
CA SER A 17 -32.77 -0.83 -21.71
C SER A 17 -31.25 -0.80 -22.02
N CYS A 18 -30.84 -0.89 -23.29
CA CYS A 18 -29.58 -0.26 -23.66
C CYS A 18 -29.85 1.25 -23.65
N GLN A 19 -29.81 1.86 -22.46
CA GLN A 19 -30.15 3.27 -22.29
C GLN A 19 -29.17 4.09 -23.13
N GLN A 20 -29.61 4.50 -24.32
CA GLN A 20 -28.78 5.18 -25.30
C GLN A 20 -28.33 6.49 -24.67
N ARG A 21 -27.03 6.60 -24.40
CA ARG A 21 -26.48 7.80 -23.78
C ARG A 21 -26.53 8.94 -24.79
N ASP A 22 -27.11 10.05 -24.36
CA ASP A 22 -27.11 11.28 -25.15
C ASP A 22 -25.66 11.70 -25.42
N THR A 23 -25.35 12.11 -26.65
CA THR A 23 -24.00 12.51 -27.04
C THR A 23 -24.01 13.94 -27.52
N VAL A 24 -23.25 14.81 -26.84
CA VAL A 24 -23.11 16.22 -27.19
C VAL A 24 -21.66 16.55 -27.51
N THR A 25 -21.43 17.35 -28.54
CA THR A 25 -20.10 17.89 -28.85
C THR A 25 -20.01 19.32 -28.34
N VAL A 26 -18.93 19.65 -27.64
CA VAL A 26 -18.72 20.97 -27.06
C VAL A 26 -17.39 21.56 -27.55
N THR A 27 -17.37 22.87 -27.75
CA THR A 27 -16.22 23.63 -28.23
C THR A 27 -15.84 24.76 -27.28
N THR A 28 -16.76 25.17 -26.40
CA THR A 28 -16.55 26.25 -25.41
C THR A 28 -16.73 25.78 -23.98
N THR A 29 -16.15 26.50 -23.02
CA THR A 29 -16.32 26.23 -21.58
C THR A 29 -17.79 26.28 -21.17
N LYS A 30 -18.55 27.26 -21.69
CA LYS A 30 -19.98 27.43 -21.38
C LYS A 30 -20.82 26.24 -21.85
N GLU A 31 -20.57 25.77 -23.08
CA GLU A 31 -21.19 24.55 -23.62
C GLU A 31 -20.84 23.33 -22.77
N PHE A 32 -19.57 23.19 -22.39
CA PHE A 32 -19.13 22.08 -21.54
C PHE A 32 -19.90 22.05 -20.22
N ILE A 33 -19.96 23.17 -19.49
CA ILE A 33 -20.65 23.25 -18.20
C ILE A 33 -22.13 22.90 -18.35
N HIS A 34 -22.80 23.44 -19.38
CA HIS A 34 -24.22 23.15 -19.64
C HIS A 34 -24.46 21.69 -20.07
N ALA A 35 -23.45 21.04 -20.63
CA ALA A 35 -23.51 19.66 -21.08
C ALA A 35 -23.44 18.64 -19.93
N ILE A 36 -23.01 19.00 -18.73
CA ILE A 36 -22.85 18.06 -17.60
C ILE A 36 -24.22 17.59 -17.10
N LYS A 37 -24.60 16.36 -17.47
CA LYS A 37 -25.84 15.68 -17.05
C LYS A 37 -25.61 14.17 -16.97
N SER A 38 -26.46 13.46 -16.24
CA SER A 38 -26.42 11.99 -16.16
C SER A 38 -26.74 11.33 -17.51
N ASN A 39 -26.26 10.10 -17.69
CA ASN A 39 -26.47 9.25 -18.87
C ASN A 39 -26.05 9.93 -20.20
N ARG A 40 -24.85 10.55 -20.20
CA ARG A 40 -24.38 11.37 -21.31
C ARG A 40 -22.93 11.08 -21.68
N VAL A 41 -22.60 11.36 -22.94
CA VAL A 41 -21.24 11.42 -23.48
C VAL A 41 -20.98 12.85 -23.98
N ILE A 42 -20.00 13.53 -23.40
CA ILE A 42 -19.53 14.84 -23.84
C ILE A 42 -18.28 14.63 -24.69
N LYS A 43 -18.35 14.98 -25.96
CA LYS A 43 -17.21 15.00 -26.90
C LYS A 43 -16.61 16.40 -26.92
N VAL A 44 -15.42 16.56 -26.36
CA VAL A 44 -14.70 17.83 -26.40
C VAL A 44 -14.02 17.97 -27.76
N ASN A 45 -14.38 19.03 -28.49
CA ASN A 45 -13.81 19.38 -29.80
C ASN A 45 -13.12 20.75 -29.70
N SER A 46 -12.27 20.89 -28.70
CA SER A 46 -11.40 22.05 -28.51
C SER A 46 -10.06 21.58 -27.96
N LYS A 47 -8.97 22.24 -28.37
CA LYS A 47 -7.64 21.97 -27.80
C LYS A 47 -7.57 22.40 -26.33
N ARG A 48 -8.26 23.48 -25.96
CA ARG A 48 -8.22 24.05 -24.61
C ARG A 48 -9.55 24.70 -24.23
N LEU A 49 -10.05 24.39 -23.04
CA LEU A 49 -11.18 25.05 -22.39
C LEU A 49 -10.68 25.70 -21.11
N ASN A 50 -10.92 27.00 -20.93
CA ASN A 50 -10.46 27.74 -19.75
C ASN A 50 -11.59 27.89 -18.74
N PHE A 51 -11.33 27.53 -17.50
CA PHE A 51 -12.25 27.58 -16.37
C PHE A 51 -11.76 28.59 -15.32
N LYS A 52 -12.67 29.45 -14.88
CA LYS A 52 -12.47 30.42 -13.80
C LYS A 52 -13.26 30.02 -12.54
N GLN A 53 -13.72 28.77 -12.49
CA GLN A 53 -14.50 28.18 -11.41
C GLN A 53 -14.24 26.67 -11.35
N THR A 54 -14.57 26.04 -10.22
CA THR A 54 -14.58 24.58 -10.08
C THR A 54 -15.53 23.91 -11.07
N LEU A 55 -15.05 22.84 -11.69
CA LEU A 55 -15.89 21.93 -12.47
C LEU A 55 -16.57 20.94 -11.54
N GLN A 56 -17.89 21.08 -11.37
CA GLN A 56 -18.66 20.30 -10.41
C GLN A 56 -19.45 19.17 -11.08
N PHE A 57 -19.34 17.97 -10.51
CA PHE A 57 -20.17 16.81 -10.82
C PHE A 57 -20.91 16.41 -9.53
N ASN A 58 -22.16 16.88 -9.40
CA ASN A 58 -22.98 16.63 -8.22
C ASN A 58 -24.15 15.73 -8.60
N HIS A 59 -24.26 14.56 -7.96
CA HIS A 59 -25.33 13.58 -8.22
C HIS A 59 -25.38 13.12 -9.70
N ILE A 60 -24.22 13.05 -10.35
CA ILE A 60 -24.10 12.64 -11.75
C ILE A 60 -23.89 11.13 -11.83
N THR A 61 -24.61 10.47 -12.73
CA THR A 61 -24.49 9.03 -12.98
C THR A 61 -24.25 8.74 -14.45
N ASN A 62 -23.31 7.85 -14.77
CA ASN A 62 -23.05 7.37 -16.15
C ASN A 62 -22.67 8.51 -17.13
N LEU A 63 -21.71 9.34 -16.75
CA LEU A 63 -21.17 10.40 -17.61
C LEU A 63 -19.82 9.97 -18.21
N SER A 64 -19.63 10.20 -19.51
CA SER A 64 -18.30 10.11 -20.12
C SER A 64 -17.91 11.44 -20.75
N VAL A 65 -16.71 11.92 -20.48
CA VAL A 65 -16.09 13.06 -21.12
C VAL A 65 -14.89 12.55 -21.92
N ILE A 66 -14.94 12.73 -23.23
CA ILE A 66 -13.92 12.20 -24.15
C ILE A 66 -13.48 13.30 -25.11
N SER A 67 -12.18 13.37 -25.43
CA SER A 67 -11.74 14.19 -26.56
C SER A 67 -11.98 13.49 -27.89
N LYS A 68 -12.19 14.24 -28.97
CA LYS A 68 -12.51 13.72 -30.31
C LYS A 68 -11.27 13.35 -31.16
N LYS A 69 -10.10 13.94 -30.90
CA LYS A 69 -8.89 13.79 -31.75
C LYS A 69 -7.60 13.70 -30.94
N GLU A 70 -7.21 14.79 -30.32
CA GLU A 70 -6.02 14.92 -29.45
C GLU A 70 -6.48 15.21 -28.04
N ALA A 71 -5.67 14.93 -27.02
CA ALA A 71 -6.06 15.21 -25.64
C ALA A 71 -6.45 16.70 -25.46
N SER A 72 -7.68 16.96 -25.00
CA SER A 72 -8.17 18.32 -24.76
C SER A 72 -7.75 18.78 -23.37
N THR A 73 -7.24 20.01 -23.26
CA THR A 73 -6.89 20.59 -21.95
C THR A 73 -8.07 21.32 -21.32
N LEU A 74 -8.46 20.92 -20.12
CA LEU A 74 -9.29 21.71 -19.22
C LEU A 74 -8.33 22.48 -18.30
N PHE A 75 -8.23 23.78 -18.55
CA PHE A 75 -7.31 24.66 -17.83
C PHE A 75 -8.04 25.43 -16.74
N PHE A 76 -7.54 25.35 -15.52
CA PHE A 76 -8.11 25.99 -14.33
C PHE A 76 -7.15 27.05 -13.80
N ASP A 77 -7.66 28.27 -13.68
CA ASP A 77 -6.85 29.42 -13.25
C ASP A 77 -7.54 30.13 -12.10
N GLY A 78 -7.07 29.85 -10.88
CA GLY A 78 -7.60 30.42 -9.65
C GLY A 78 -7.38 29.54 -8.42
N ASN A 79 -7.88 30.03 -7.28
CA ASN A 79 -7.70 29.40 -5.97
C ASN A 79 -8.95 28.57 -5.60
N PHE A 80 -9.26 27.57 -6.40
CA PHE A 80 -10.41 26.70 -6.20
C PHE A 80 -10.07 25.29 -6.68
N ASN A 81 -10.84 24.30 -6.26
CA ASN A 81 -10.65 22.92 -6.75
C ASN A 81 -10.88 22.88 -8.26
N ALA A 82 -10.00 22.26 -9.03
CA ALA A 82 -10.19 22.17 -10.47
C ALA A 82 -11.42 21.30 -10.78
N VAL A 83 -11.44 20.05 -10.31
CA VAL A 83 -12.56 19.12 -10.46
C VAL A 83 -13.08 18.70 -9.08
N SER A 84 -14.39 18.82 -8.87
CA SER A 84 -15.08 18.33 -7.66
C SER A 84 -16.20 17.36 -8.05
N ILE A 85 -16.12 16.13 -7.58
CA ILE A 85 -17.08 15.05 -7.85
C ILE A 85 -17.70 14.63 -6.51
N ARG A 86 -19.01 14.81 -6.37
CA ARG A 86 -19.75 14.52 -5.14
C ARG A 86 -20.97 13.65 -5.43
N ASN A 87 -21.21 12.65 -4.60
CA ASN A 87 -22.38 11.78 -4.66
C ASN A 87 -22.66 11.20 -6.06
N SER A 88 -21.60 10.92 -6.81
CA SER A 88 -21.68 10.59 -8.23
C SER A 88 -21.14 9.19 -8.50
N LYS A 89 -21.56 8.58 -9.61
CA LYS A 89 -21.11 7.23 -9.97
C LYS A 89 -20.91 7.00 -11.47
N ASN A 90 -19.99 6.11 -11.82
CA ASN A 90 -19.72 5.71 -13.20
C ASN A 90 -19.37 6.93 -14.08
N ILE A 91 -18.37 7.71 -13.67
CA ILE A 91 -17.87 8.85 -14.45
C ILE A 91 -16.55 8.45 -15.09
N LEU A 92 -16.43 8.65 -16.40
CA LEU A 92 -15.21 8.43 -17.16
C LEU A 92 -14.72 9.76 -17.75
N LEU A 93 -13.48 10.15 -17.47
CA LEU A 93 -12.76 11.17 -18.22
C LEU A 93 -11.66 10.46 -19.01
N SER A 94 -11.68 10.58 -20.34
CA SER A 94 -10.69 9.94 -21.19
C SER A 94 -10.09 10.90 -22.22
N GLN A 95 -8.77 10.86 -22.38
CA GLN A 95 -8.04 11.77 -23.26
C GLN A 95 -8.28 13.24 -22.91
N ILE A 96 -8.35 13.54 -21.61
CA ILE A 96 -8.51 14.89 -21.08
C ILE A 96 -7.28 15.23 -20.24
N ASN A 97 -6.67 16.39 -20.52
CA ASN A 97 -5.63 16.96 -19.68
C ASN A 97 -6.25 17.91 -18.66
N LEU A 98 -5.96 17.73 -17.38
CA LEU A 98 -6.29 18.68 -16.33
C LEU A 98 -5.04 19.49 -16.00
N GLU A 99 -5.09 20.81 -16.20
CA GLU A 99 -4.00 21.72 -15.89
C GLU A 99 -4.50 22.79 -14.94
N MET A 100 -3.92 22.87 -13.75
CA MET A 100 -4.30 23.83 -12.72
C MET A 100 -3.16 24.79 -12.43
N LYS A 101 -3.47 26.09 -12.40
CA LYS A 101 -2.57 27.16 -11.98
C LYS A 101 -3.14 27.84 -10.73
N ILE A 102 -2.42 27.72 -9.61
CA ILE A 102 -2.78 28.37 -8.34
C ILE A 102 -2.04 29.72 -8.26
N ASN A 103 -2.76 30.80 -7.95
CA ASN A 103 -2.22 32.16 -8.05
C ASN A 103 -1.78 32.77 -6.70
N THR A 104 -2.06 32.14 -5.55
CA THR A 104 -1.76 32.71 -4.23
C THR A 104 -1.07 31.75 -3.28
N ALA A 105 -0.37 32.30 -2.28
CA ALA A 105 0.29 31.58 -1.19
C ALA A 105 -0.67 30.97 -0.13
N TYR A 106 -1.98 31.25 -0.20
CA TYR A 106 -3.00 30.62 0.65
C TYR A 106 -3.66 29.47 -0.13
N CYS A 107 -3.14 28.26 0.06
CA CYS A 107 -3.48 27.12 -0.79
C CYS A 107 -4.44 26.16 -0.05
N ARG A 108 -5.70 26.14 -0.48
CA ARG A 108 -6.73 25.16 -0.06
C ARG A 108 -7.43 24.57 -1.30
N ALA A 109 -6.68 24.45 -2.40
CA ALA A 109 -7.19 24.00 -3.69
C ALA A 109 -6.65 22.60 -4.01
N HIS A 110 -7.52 21.74 -4.49
CA HIS A 110 -7.19 20.38 -4.94
C HIS A 110 -7.39 20.27 -6.44
N THR A 111 -6.50 19.56 -7.14
CA THR A 111 -6.71 19.28 -8.57
C THR A 111 -7.95 18.41 -8.74
N ILE A 112 -8.10 17.39 -7.90
CA ILE A 112 -9.28 16.52 -7.87
C ILE A 112 -9.79 16.40 -6.44
N GLN A 113 -11.08 16.66 -6.24
CA GLN A 113 -11.80 16.39 -5.01
C GLN A 113 -12.90 15.37 -5.26
N LEU A 114 -12.94 14.30 -4.47
CA LEU A 114 -13.94 13.24 -4.52
C LEU A 114 -14.61 13.06 -3.17
N LEU A 115 -15.93 13.07 -3.14
CA LEU A 115 -16.71 12.86 -1.93
C LEU A 115 -17.85 11.87 -2.22
N GLU A 116 -17.87 10.75 -1.49
CA GLU A 116 -18.93 9.74 -1.55
C GLU A 116 -19.29 9.29 -2.98
N SER A 117 -18.27 9.10 -3.82
CA SER A 117 -18.45 8.82 -5.26
C SER A 117 -17.82 7.50 -5.68
N LYS A 118 -18.43 6.76 -6.59
CA LYS A 118 -18.00 5.38 -6.94
C LYS A 118 -17.72 5.20 -8.43
N ASN A 119 -16.77 4.33 -8.78
CA ASN A 119 -16.42 4.00 -10.16
C ASN A 119 -16.10 5.27 -10.97
N ILE A 120 -15.17 6.08 -10.47
CA ILE A 120 -14.65 7.24 -11.18
C ILE A 120 -13.37 6.83 -11.90
N THR A 121 -13.24 7.10 -13.19
CA THR A 121 -12.08 6.67 -13.98
C THR A 121 -11.50 7.82 -14.79
N PHE A 122 -10.19 7.99 -14.68
CA PHE A 122 -9.37 8.83 -15.55
C PHE A 122 -8.53 7.92 -16.44
N ASN A 123 -8.67 8.02 -17.76
CA ASN A 123 -8.03 7.10 -18.69
C ASN A 123 -7.29 7.86 -19.81
N ASN A 124 -6.01 7.58 -20.01
CA ASN A 124 -5.16 8.27 -21.00
C ASN A 124 -5.18 9.80 -20.79
N CYS A 125 -5.06 10.24 -19.55
CA CYS A 125 -5.10 11.65 -19.15
C CYS A 125 -3.71 12.18 -18.78
N SER A 126 -3.54 13.50 -18.76
CA SER A 126 -2.45 14.17 -18.05
C SER A 126 -3.04 15.04 -16.94
N ILE A 127 -2.44 15.03 -15.76
CA ILE A 127 -2.86 15.85 -14.62
C ILE A 127 -1.65 16.62 -14.13
N SER A 128 -1.77 17.95 -14.07
CA SER A 128 -0.71 18.83 -13.56
C SER A 128 -1.28 19.97 -12.74
N GLY A 129 -0.59 20.32 -11.66
CA GLY A 129 -0.94 21.47 -10.81
C GLY A 129 0.32 22.23 -10.44
N SER A 130 0.43 23.49 -10.84
CA SER A 130 1.55 24.36 -10.44
C SER A 130 1.07 25.30 -9.33
N GLY A 131 1.49 25.03 -8.09
CA GLY A 131 1.40 25.95 -6.95
C GLY A 131 2.78 26.53 -6.62
N LYS A 132 2.86 27.80 -6.23
CA LYS A 132 4.10 28.36 -5.66
C LYS A 132 4.20 27.97 -4.19
N ASP A 133 5.24 27.23 -3.81
CA ASP A 133 5.71 26.94 -2.44
C ASP A 133 4.68 27.22 -1.34
N CYS A 134 3.72 26.31 -1.19
CA CYS A 134 2.77 26.34 -0.09
C CYS A 134 3.46 25.75 1.14
N SER A 135 4.09 26.61 1.95
CA SER A 135 4.92 26.22 3.10
C SER A 135 4.13 25.68 4.31
N HIS A 136 2.81 25.52 4.20
CA HIS A 136 1.95 25.04 5.30
C HIS A 136 1.45 23.62 5.04
N LEU A 137 1.57 22.77 6.06
CA LEU A 137 1.45 21.29 6.06
C LEU A 137 0.13 20.68 5.53
N ASP A 138 -0.90 21.49 5.28
CA ASP A 138 -2.28 21.07 4.95
C ASP A 138 -2.78 21.57 3.56
N ALA A 139 -1.86 22.10 2.76
CA ALA A 139 -2.16 22.84 1.55
C ALA A 139 -1.63 22.08 0.32
N ASP A 140 -2.54 21.68 -0.58
CA ASP A 140 -2.31 21.08 -1.91
C ASP A 140 -2.18 19.54 -1.96
N ASP A 141 -3.26 18.84 -1.66
CA ASP A 141 -3.39 17.45 -2.12
C ASP A 141 -3.74 17.44 -3.61
N LEU A 142 -2.96 16.72 -4.42
CA LEU A 142 -3.27 16.46 -5.84
C LEU A 142 -4.69 15.88 -5.97
N ILE A 143 -4.98 14.92 -5.08
CA ILE A 143 -6.26 14.23 -4.97
C ILE A 143 -6.65 14.26 -3.50
N LYS A 144 -7.82 14.82 -3.21
CA LYS A 144 -8.49 14.68 -1.92
C LYS A 144 -9.71 13.80 -2.09
N SER A 145 -9.80 12.73 -1.30
CA SER A 145 -10.86 11.75 -1.48
C SER A 145 -11.40 11.18 -0.17
N GLU A 146 -12.72 11.22 -0.01
CA GLU A 146 -13.44 10.64 1.13
C GLU A 146 -14.48 9.62 0.64
N ARG A 147 -14.44 8.38 1.17
CA ARG A 147 -15.39 7.29 0.91
C ARG A 147 -15.69 7.08 -0.58
N SER A 148 -14.65 7.17 -1.41
CA SER A 148 -14.80 7.14 -2.86
C SER A 148 -13.99 6.02 -3.52
N ASP A 149 -14.34 5.67 -4.75
CA ASP A 149 -13.64 4.68 -5.57
C ASP A 149 -13.22 5.34 -6.89
N ILE A 150 -11.91 5.44 -7.09
CA ILE A 150 -11.30 6.07 -8.25
C ILE A 150 -10.15 5.24 -8.82
N SER A 151 -10.09 5.17 -10.15
CA SER A 151 -9.00 4.58 -10.91
C SER A 151 -8.37 5.57 -11.90
N PHE A 152 -7.04 5.53 -12.00
CA PHE A 152 -6.24 6.23 -12.98
C PHE A 152 -5.56 5.19 -13.87
N GLU A 153 -5.80 5.23 -15.17
CA GLU A 153 -5.26 4.30 -16.14
C GLU A 153 -4.48 5.06 -17.22
N ASN A 154 -3.19 4.73 -17.38
CA ASN A 154 -2.29 5.40 -18.33
C ASN A 154 -2.28 6.93 -18.14
N VAL A 155 -2.25 7.38 -16.88
CA VAL A 155 -2.26 8.81 -16.55
C VAL A 155 -0.84 9.31 -16.29
N ILE A 156 -0.53 10.49 -16.84
CA ILE A 156 0.72 11.20 -16.56
C ILE A 156 0.44 12.28 -15.54
N PHE A 157 1.07 12.18 -14.38
CA PHE A 157 1.02 13.18 -13.33
C PHE A 157 2.30 14.02 -13.35
N LYS A 158 2.17 15.34 -13.44
CA LYS A 158 3.30 16.28 -13.48
C LYS A 158 3.19 17.30 -12.34
N ASP A 159 4.33 17.75 -11.86
CA ASP A 159 4.45 18.78 -10.82
C ASP A 159 3.62 18.42 -9.58
N ILE A 160 3.71 17.16 -9.18
CA ILE A 160 2.87 16.60 -8.13
C ILE A 160 3.41 17.05 -6.77
N PRO A 161 2.56 17.55 -5.86
CA PRO A 161 2.94 17.73 -4.47
C PRO A 161 3.22 16.39 -3.78
N SER A 162 3.99 16.41 -2.70
CA SER A 162 4.44 15.23 -1.94
C SER A 162 3.31 14.36 -1.37
N LYS A 163 2.07 14.83 -1.35
CA LYS A 163 0.95 14.18 -0.67
C LYS A 163 -0.23 13.87 -1.61
N ILE A 164 -0.73 12.65 -1.48
CA ILE A 164 -2.05 12.21 -1.92
C ILE A 164 -2.78 11.88 -0.62
N ASN A 165 -3.88 12.58 -0.34
CA ASN A 165 -4.61 12.44 0.91
C ASN A 165 -5.84 11.56 0.69
N ASP A 166 -5.73 10.33 1.17
CA ASP A 166 -6.79 9.34 1.19
C ASP A 166 -7.32 9.16 2.61
N ASP A 167 -8.62 9.39 2.81
CA ASP A 167 -9.30 8.88 4.01
C ASP A 167 -9.36 7.34 3.95
N CYS A 168 -9.34 6.68 5.12
CA CYS A 168 -9.25 5.22 5.31
C CYS A 168 -10.38 4.38 4.65
N LYS A 169 -11.32 5.01 3.94
CA LYS A 169 -12.44 4.38 3.23
C LYS A 169 -12.45 4.64 1.73
N THR A 170 -11.39 5.22 1.20
CA THR A 170 -11.23 5.48 -0.23
C THR A 170 -10.39 4.39 -0.88
N ASN A 171 -10.85 3.89 -2.03
CA ASN A 171 -10.03 3.07 -2.93
C ASN A 171 -9.47 3.97 -4.05
N ILE A 172 -8.15 4.10 -4.13
CA ILE A 172 -7.45 4.80 -5.21
C ILE A 172 -6.51 3.81 -5.90
N ALA A 173 -6.74 3.58 -7.20
CA ALA A 173 -5.92 2.71 -8.02
C ALA A 173 -5.19 3.48 -9.13
N PHE A 174 -3.91 3.19 -9.33
CA PHE A 174 -3.07 3.72 -10.40
C PHE A 174 -2.54 2.57 -11.24
N LYS A 175 -2.86 2.55 -12.53
CA LYS A 175 -2.45 1.51 -13.48
C LYS A 175 -1.69 2.14 -14.64
N THR A 176 -0.48 1.65 -14.89
CA THR A 176 0.41 2.16 -15.94
C THR A 176 0.63 3.68 -15.92
N CYS A 177 0.58 4.28 -14.73
CA CYS A 177 0.72 5.73 -14.57
C CYS A 177 2.19 6.16 -14.47
N THR A 178 2.47 7.38 -14.92
CA THR A 178 3.80 8.01 -14.82
C THR A 178 3.73 9.23 -13.91
N PHE A 179 4.67 9.34 -12.99
CA PHE A 179 4.74 10.41 -12.00
C PHE A 179 6.05 11.20 -12.17
N TYR A 180 5.96 12.52 -12.31
CA TYR A 180 7.10 13.42 -12.25
C TYR A 180 7.05 14.17 -10.92
N VAL A 181 7.95 13.80 -10.00
CA VAL A 181 7.99 14.30 -8.61
C VAL A 181 9.14 15.30 -8.47
N SER A 182 8.95 16.33 -7.64
CA SER A 182 9.98 17.31 -7.34
C SER A 182 11.21 16.68 -6.66
N GLU A 183 12.40 17.27 -6.83
CA GLU A 183 13.66 16.69 -6.28
C GLU A 183 13.68 16.62 -4.75
N LYS A 184 12.95 17.51 -4.07
CA LYS A 184 12.96 17.64 -2.60
C LYS A 184 11.99 16.70 -1.89
N GLU A 185 11.08 16.06 -2.62
CA GLU A 185 10.00 15.30 -2.02
C GLU A 185 10.32 13.80 -1.92
N LYS A 186 10.00 13.22 -0.76
CA LYS A 186 10.01 11.77 -0.54
C LYS A 186 8.64 11.22 -0.94
N VAL A 187 8.64 10.18 -1.77
CA VAL A 187 7.42 9.47 -2.19
C VAL A 187 7.01 8.50 -1.08
N VAL A 188 5.92 8.79 -0.37
CA VAL A 188 5.36 7.92 0.68
C VAL A 188 3.87 7.79 0.45
N TYR A 189 3.44 6.66 -0.11
CA TYR A 189 2.03 6.37 -0.43
C TYR A 189 1.61 4.98 0.07
N PRO A 190 1.62 4.73 1.40
CA PRO A 190 1.54 3.39 1.97
C PRO A 190 0.21 2.64 1.74
N HIS A 191 -0.81 3.28 1.17
CA HIS A 191 -2.16 2.73 1.03
C HIS A 191 -2.74 2.76 -0.40
N LEU A 192 -1.97 3.19 -1.40
CA LEU A 192 -2.44 3.29 -2.78
C LEU A 192 -2.12 2.03 -3.60
N ASP A 193 -3.06 1.57 -4.42
CA ASP A 193 -2.86 0.44 -5.34
C ASP A 193 -2.14 0.93 -6.60
N PHE A 194 -0.83 0.74 -6.68
CA PHE A 194 -0.08 1.01 -7.91
C PHE A 194 0.12 -0.27 -8.72
N GLN A 195 0.03 -0.18 -10.03
CA GLN A 195 0.25 -1.29 -10.94
C GLN A 195 1.06 -0.81 -12.14
N ASN A 196 2.32 -1.24 -12.22
CA ASN A 196 3.25 -0.92 -13.29
C ASN A 196 3.46 0.60 -13.48
N CYS A 197 3.55 1.34 -12.38
CA CYS A 197 3.78 2.78 -12.39
C CYS A 197 5.27 3.12 -12.48
N THR A 198 5.61 4.29 -13.01
CA THR A 198 7.00 4.76 -13.10
C THR A 198 7.12 6.15 -12.51
N PHE A 199 8.13 6.37 -11.67
CA PHE A 199 8.42 7.65 -11.04
C PHE A 199 9.73 8.22 -11.57
N PHE A 200 9.67 9.48 -11.97
CA PHE A 200 10.77 10.29 -12.45
C PHE A 200 10.99 11.46 -11.51
N ARG A 201 12.25 11.87 -11.37
CA ARG A 201 12.59 13.20 -10.85
C ARG A 201 12.24 14.27 -11.90
N SER A 202 12.16 15.53 -11.49
CA SER A 202 11.91 16.66 -12.40
C SER A 202 12.93 16.76 -13.54
N ASN A 203 14.16 16.30 -13.32
CA ASN A 203 15.21 16.18 -14.36
C ASN A 203 15.02 14.97 -15.33
N GLN A 204 13.86 14.32 -15.29
CA GLN A 204 13.50 13.17 -16.13
C GLN A 204 14.33 11.90 -15.91
N VAL A 205 15.09 11.81 -14.82
CA VAL A 205 15.75 10.57 -14.42
C VAL A 205 14.75 9.67 -13.68
N PRO A 206 14.46 8.44 -14.17
CA PRO A 206 13.61 7.50 -13.46
C PRO A 206 14.31 6.95 -12.22
N PHE A 207 13.63 6.97 -11.07
CA PHE A 207 14.16 6.42 -9.83
C PHE A 207 13.34 5.24 -9.28
N LEU A 208 12.06 5.09 -9.66
CA LEU A 208 11.28 3.87 -9.43
C LEU A 208 10.63 3.42 -10.74
N LYS A 209 10.98 2.24 -11.23
CA LYS A 209 10.44 1.67 -12.48
C LYS A 209 9.55 0.47 -12.17
N LYS A 210 8.43 0.34 -12.88
CA LYS A 210 7.46 -0.77 -12.73
C LYS A 210 6.98 -0.94 -11.27
N TYR A 211 6.83 0.16 -10.56
CA TYR A 211 6.36 0.20 -9.18
C TYR A 211 4.93 -0.31 -9.08
N ASN A 212 4.72 -1.31 -8.21
CA ASN A 212 3.42 -1.94 -7.98
C ASN A 212 2.89 -1.67 -6.55
N GLY A 213 3.33 -0.59 -5.92
CA GLY A 213 2.91 -0.26 -4.56
C GLY A 213 3.69 -1.02 -3.50
N PHE A 214 3.31 -0.79 -2.24
CA PHE A 214 3.96 -1.39 -1.08
C PHE A 214 3.54 -2.85 -0.83
N TYR A 215 2.45 -3.32 -1.46
CA TYR A 215 1.91 -4.67 -1.31
C TYR A 215 2.05 -5.46 -2.62
N PRO A 216 2.79 -6.58 -2.63
CA PRO A 216 2.94 -7.37 -3.84
C PRO A 216 1.60 -8.03 -4.22
N LYS A 217 1.28 -8.14 -5.52
CA LYS A 217 0.04 -8.79 -6.02
C LYS A 217 -0.10 -10.26 -5.59
N LYS A 218 1.02 -10.90 -5.25
CA LYS A 218 1.11 -12.23 -4.65
C LYS A 218 2.16 -12.17 -3.56
N PRO A 219 2.01 -12.93 -2.46
CA PRO A 219 3.03 -12.93 -1.43
C PRO A 219 4.36 -13.43 -1.98
N VAL A 220 5.42 -12.79 -1.54
CA VAL A 220 6.78 -13.11 -1.97
C VAL A 220 7.27 -14.31 -1.19
N LEU A 221 7.84 -15.29 -1.88
CA LEU A 221 8.49 -16.42 -1.24
C LEU A 221 9.89 -16.00 -0.79
N VAL A 222 10.17 -16.09 0.50
CA VAL A 222 11.46 -15.74 1.11
C VAL A 222 12.03 -16.99 1.79
N ASN A 223 13.29 -17.30 1.53
CA ASN A 223 14.00 -18.37 2.25
C ASN A 223 15.04 -17.72 3.14
N ALA A 224 15.04 -18.07 4.43
CA ALA A 224 16.03 -17.56 5.36
C ALA A 224 17.43 -18.13 5.05
N GLU A 225 18.46 -17.33 5.28
CA GLU A 225 19.85 -17.69 5.06
C GLU A 225 20.56 -17.87 6.40
N ILE A 226 21.29 -18.96 6.57
CA ILE A 226 22.06 -19.22 7.79
C ILE A 226 23.28 -18.29 7.82
N ILE A 227 23.40 -17.44 8.85
CA ILE A 227 24.49 -16.47 8.98
C ILE A 227 25.51 -16.87 10.05
N ALA A 228 25.09 -17.61 11.09
CA ALA A 228 25.99 -18.04 12.15
C ALA A 228 26.74 -19.33 11.77
N LYS A 229 28.01 -19.43 12.18
CA LYS A 229 28.80 -20.67 12.02
C LYS A 229 28.36 -21.74 13.01
N ASN A 230 28.07 -21.35 14.25
CA ASN A 230 27.80 -22.24 15.38
C ASN A 230 26.42 -21.96 16.01
N PRO A 231 25.81 -22.94 16.70
CA PRO A 231 24.67 -22.70 17.58
C PRO A 231 25.05 -21.80 18.77
N PRO A 232 24.08 -21.04 19.32
CA PRO A 232 24.37 -20.04 20.35
C PRO A 232 24.86 -20.64 21.68
N TRP A 233 24.48 -21.88 22.01
CA TRP A 233 24.94 -22.52 23.25
C TRP A 233 26.40 -23.00 23.20
N LEU A 234 27.03 -23.05 22.02
CA LEU A 234 28.47 -23.30 21.91
C LEU A 234 29.27 -22.00 21.97
N TYR A 235 28.76 -20.97 21.30
CA TYR A 235 29.34 -19.64 21.27
C TYR A 235 28.19 -18.62 21.33
N PRO A 236 28.08 -17.86 22.42
CA PRO A 236 27.12 -16.76 22.50
C PRO A 236 27.34 -15.81 21.32
N TYR A 237 26.26 -15.37 20.70
CA TYR A 237 26.34 -14.43 19.58
C TYR A 237 26.79 -13.05 20.05
N ASP A 238 27.62 -12.40 19.25
CA ASP A 238 28.14 -11.06 19.51
C ASP A 238 27.65 -10.06 18.43
N GLU A 239 28.29 -8.89 18.35
CA GLU A 239 27.98 -7.86 17.35
C GLU A 239 28.10 -8.35 15.90
N GLY A 240 28.77 -9.47 15.62
CA GLY A 240 28.83 -10.07 14.29
C GLY A 240 27.47 -10.62 13.86
N GLU A 241 26.93 -11.60 14.59
CA GLU A 241 25.66 -12.25 14.24
C GLU A 241 24.42 -11.43 14.63
N LEU A 242 24.54 -10.59 15.66
CA LEU A 242 23.46 -9.71 16.16
C LEU A 242 23.70 -8.23 15.80
N GLY A 243 24.62 -7.96 14.87
CA GLY A 243 24.90 -6.62 14.37
C GLY A 243 23.78 -6.07 13.50
N GLY A 244 23.51 -4.77 13.62
CA GLY A 244 22.50 -4.08 12.81
C GLY A 244 21.07 -4.50 13.14
N LEU A 245 20.80 -4.96 14.35
CA LEU A 245 19.44 -5.21 14.84
C LEU A 245 18.83 -3.93 15.40
N CYS A 246 17.54 -3.76 15.18
CA CYS A 246 16.82 -2.52 15.42
C CYS A 246 16.04 -2.60 16.72
N ASN A 247 16.73 -2.42 17.85
CA ASN A 247 16.12 -2.52 19.17
C ASN A 247 15.10 -1.39 19.43
N ASN A 248 14.15 -1.62 20.34
CA ASN A 248 13.19 -0.64 20.85
C ASN A 248 12.27 0.02 19.81
N THR A 249 12.32 -0.41 18.55
CA THR A 249 11.49 0.11 17.45
C THR A 249 10.10 -0.51 17.41
N CYS A 250 9.89 -1.64 18.09
CA CYS A 250 8.64 -2.38 18.05
C CYS A 250 8.16 -2.80 19.44
N LYS A 251 6.84 -2.77 19.65
CA LYS A 251 6.16 -3.51 20.71
C LYS A 251 5.74 -4.88 20.19
N VAL A 252 6.13 -5.95 20.89
CA VAL A 252 5.88 -7.35 20.47
C VAL A 252 4.79 -8.00 21.31
N SER A 253 3.86 -8.68 20.64
CA SER A 253 2.77 -9.46 21.24
C SER A 253 2.56 -10.77 20.47
N ALA A 254 1.79 -11.70 21.03
CA ALA A 254 1.51 -12.99 20.40
C ALA A 254 0.06 -13.42 20.67
N SER A 255 -0.49 -14.28 19.81
CA SER A 255 -1.83 -14.84 19.98
C SER A 255 -1.96 -15.73 21.23
N SER A 256 -0.86 -16.36 21.63
CA SER A 256 -0.72 -17.04 22.91
C SER A 256 0.72 -17.03 23.39
N THR A 257 0.90 -17.41 24.65
CA THR A 257 2.21 -17.55 25.31
C THR A 257 2.07 -18.66 26.34
N LEU A 258 3.02 -19.59 26.37
CA LEU A 258 3.08 -20.63 27.39
C LEU A 258 3.21 -19.98 28.78
N SER A 259 2.39 -20.44 29.72
CA SER A 259 2.49 -19.97 31.10
C SER A 259 3.88 -20.27 31.67
N ALA A 260 4.44 -19.29 32.39
CA ALA A 260 5.74 -19.44 33.03
C ALA A 260 5.75 -20.67 33.95
N LYS A 261 6.86 -21.41 33.94
CA LYS A 261 7.09 -22.56 34.84
C LYS A 261 8.34 -22.30 35.67
N THR A 262 8.16 -22.33 36.99
CA THR A 262 9.21 -22.11 38.00
C THR A 262 10.06 -20.86 37.73
N LYS A 263 11.25 -21.02 37.12
CA LYS A 263 12.23 -19.97 36.85
C LYS A 263 12.28 -19.50 35.39
N ASN A 264 11.53 -20.12 34.48
CA ASN A 264 11.53 -19.74 33.06
C ASN A 264 10.28 -18.94 32.71
N SER A 265 10.49 -17.79 32.08
CA SER A 265 9.46 -17.00 31.39
C SER A 265 9.49 -17.33 29.90
N TYR A 266 8.32 -17.41 29.26
CA TYR A 266 8.18 -17.69 27.83
C TYR A 266 7.56 -16.52 27.04
N THR A 267 7.64 -15.31 27.59
CA THR A 267 6.98 -14.12 27.03
C THR A 267 7.59 -13.63 25.72
N THR A 268 6.82 -12.86 24.94
CA THR A 268 7.29 -12.23 23.70
C THR A 268 8.45 -11.26 23.87
N LYS A 269 8.72 -10.77 25.08
CA LYS A 269 9.92 -9.97 25.38
C LYS A 269 11.20 -10.72 25.06
N ASN A 270 11.18 -12.05 25.20
CA ASN A 270 12.30 -12.93 24.91
C ASN A 270 12.69 -12.94 23.42
N LEU A 271 11.82 -12.47 22.52
CA LEU A 271 12.14 -12.41 21.08
C LEU A 271 13.14 -11.29 20.75
N ILE A 272 13.23 -10.27 21.61
CA ILE A 272 13.96 -9.02 21.35
C ILE A 272 14.89 -8.64 22.51
N ASP A 273 15.19 -9.57 23.43
CA ASP A 273 16.04 -9.34 24.61
C ASP A 273 17.53 -9.61 24.33
N PHE A 274 17.87 -10.05 23.11
CA PHE A 274 19.22 -10.45 22.68
C PHE A 274 19.80 -11.67 23.46
N ASP A 275 19.01 -12.35 24.29
CA ASP A 275 19.42 -13.53 25.04
C ASP A 275 18.85 -14.81 24.41
N THR A 276 19.68 -15.46 23.60
CA THR A 276 19.34 -16.75 22.96
C THR A 276 19.13 -17.93 23.93
N ASN A 277 19.34 -17.74 25.25
CA ASN A 277 18.99 -18.70 26.29
C ASN A 277 17.54 -18.58 26.78
N THR A 278 16.83 -17.53 26.41
CA THR A 278 15.40 -17.38 26.60
C THR A 278 14.67 -17.78 25.32
N ALA A 279 13.35 -17.90 25.39
CA ALA A 279 12.51 -18.11 24.20
C ALA A 279 11.08 -17.65 24.45
N TRP A 280 10.43 -17.15 23.42
CA TRP A 280 8.99 -17.21 23.37
C TRP A 280 8.57 -18.64 23.03
N VAL A 281 7.54 -19.12 23.72
CA VAL A 281 6.91 -20.41 23.46
C VAL A 281 5.42 -20.16 23.39
N GLU A 282 4.77 -20.64 22.34
CA GLU A 282 3.31 -20.54 22.22
C GLU A 282 2.61 -21.35 23.31
N GLY A 283 1.36 -21.02 23.63
CA GLY A 283 0.66 -21.54 24.82
C GLY A 283 -0.57 -22.38 24.54
N LYS A 284 -0.76 -22.87 23.31
CA LYS A 284 -1.87 -23.76 22.95
C LYS A 284 -1.54 -25.21 23.28
N ASN A 285 -2.59 -26.02 23.40
CA ASN A 285 -2.44 -27.47 23.57
C ASN A 285 -2.38 -28.16 22.19
N ASP A 286 -1.55 -27.64 21.29
CA ASP A 286 -1.31 -28.18 19.95
C ASP A 286 0.09 -27.76 19.48
N SER A 287 0.40 -27.93 18.20
CA SER A 287 1.72 -27.65 17.65
C SER A 287 2.01 -26.15 17.44
N GLY A 288 1.06 -25.26 17.75
CA GLY A 288 1.18 -23.82 17.52
C GLY A 288 0.95 -23.36 16.07
N ILE A 289 0.48 -24.23 15.17
CA ILE A 289 0.13 -23.81 13.79
C ILE A 289 -1.04 -22.83 13.85
N LYS A 290 -0.94 -21.73 13.08
CA LYS A 290 -1.80 -20.52 13.10
C LYS A 290 -1.58 -19.57 14.28
N GLU A 291 -0.75 -19.91 15.25
CA GLU A 291 -0.32 -18.92 16.24
C GLU A 291 0.53 -17.84 15.58
N ARG A 292 0.47 -16.62 16.13
CA ARG A 292 1.03 -15.42 15.53
C ARG A 292 1.91 -14.68 16.51
N ILE A 293 2.99 -14.11 15.98
CA ILE A 293 3.79 -13.07 16.62
C ILE A 293 3.48 -11.75 15.91
N THR A 294 3.14 -10.70 16.65
CA THR A 294 2.79 -9.38 16.12
C THR A 294 3.77 -8.32 16.62
N TYR A 295 4.40 -7.62 15.69
CA TYR A 295 5.23 -6.45 15.93
C TYR A 295 4.43 -5.20 15.57
N LYS A 296 4.25 -4.30 16.53
CA LYS A 296 3.72 -2.96 16.28
C LYS A 296 4.87 -1.97 16.30
N VAL A 297 5.08 -1.26 15.20
CA VAL A 297 6.14 -0.26 15.07
C VAL A 297 5.82 0.95 15.96
N THR A 298 6.70 1.23 16.91
CA THR A 298 6.63 2.36 17.84
C THR A 298 7.69 3.42 17.53
N ASP A 299 8.78 3.03 16.90
CA ASP A 299 9.84 3.92 16.40
C ASP A 299 10.41 3.33 15.10
N ILE A 300 11.12 4.15 14.33
CA ILE A 300 11.76 3.79 13.07
C ILE A 300 13.27 4.07 13.06
N LEU A 301 13.78 4.79 14.06
CA LEU A 301 15.20 5.04 14.23
C LEU A 301 15.78 4.02 15.21
N GLY A 302 16.95 3.47 14.87
CA GLY A 302 17.73 2.64 15.79
C GLY A 302 18.51 3.45 16.82
N ASP A 303 19.22 2.74 17.69
CA ASP A 303 20.07 3.34 18.72
C ASP A 303 21.28 4.12 18.13
N ALA A 304 21.67 3.83 16.87
CA ALA A 304 22.71 4.56 16.15
C ALA A 304 22.12 5.73 15.34
N GLU A 305 22.67 6.93 15.52
CA GLU A 305 22.29 8.11 14.77
C GLU A 305 22.37 7.81 13.26
N SER A 306 21.27 8.03 12.53
CA SER A 306 21.04 7.78 11.09
C SER A 306 20.51 6.41 10.65
N TRP A 307 20.54 5.35 11.47
CA TRP A 307 20.07 4.03 11.02
C TRP A 307 18.56 3.90 11.14
N ARG A 308 17.92 3.37 10.09
CA ARG A 308 16.48 3.19 9.98
C ARG A 308 16.08 1.72 9.99
N MET A 309 15.03 1.38 10.73
CA MET A 309 14.43 0.06 10.71
C MET A 309 13.97 -0.33 9.31
N SER A 310 14.28 -1.55 8.89
CA SER A 310 13.88 -2.16 7.64
C SER A 310 12.99 -3.39 7.87
N LEU A 311 12.48 -3.99 6.78
CA LEU A 311 11.74 -5.25 6.86
C LEU A 311 12.62 -6.47 7.07
N ASP A 312 13.93 -6.38 6.77
CA ASP A 312 14.85 -7.48 7.03
C ASP A 312 14.84 -7.83 8.51
N ALA A 313 15.03 -9.11 8.83
CA ALA A 313 15.00 -9.57 10.21
C ALA A 313 15.99 -10.70 10.45
N THR A 314 16.40 -10.84 11.70
CA THR A 314 17.20 -11.97 12.17
C THR A 314 16.35 -12.82 13.10
N ILE A 315 16.45 -14.14 12.94
CA ILE A 315 15.74 -15.13 13.75
C ILE A 315 16.69 -16.23 14.24
N VAL A 316 16.51 -16.63 15.50
CA VAL A 316 17.10 -17.83 16.11
C VAL A 316 15.95 -18.77 16.47
N ASN A 317 15.83 -19.84 15.69
CA ASN A 317 14.64 -20.68 15.65
C ASN A 317 14.71 -21.84 16.66
N GLY A 318 13.60 -22.11 17.36
CA GLY A 318 13.53 -23.09 18.45
C GLY A 318 13.97 -22.51 19.80
N TYR A 319 13.87 -23.32 20.86
CA TYR A 319 14.35 -22.95 22.19
C TYR A 319 15.85 -23.28 22.34
N THR A 320 16.70 -22.31 22.04
CA THR A 320 18.15 -22.52 21.86
C THR A 320 19.00 -22.41 23.14
N LYS A 321 18.41 -22.60 24.32
CA LYS A 321 19.18 -22.63 25.58
C LYS A 321 20.25 -23.72 25.60
N ASN A 322 19.98 -24.88 25.00
CA ASN A 322 20.95 -25.94 24.75
C ASN A 322 20.40 -26.91 23.70
N LEU A 323 21.24 -27.87 23.31
CA LEU A 323 20.88 -28.89 22.33
C LEU A 323 19.61 -29.68 22.71
N ASN A 324 19.42 -30.00 23.98
CA ASN A 324 18.26 -30.78 24.43
C ASN A 324 16.97 -29.98 24.34
N THR A 325 16.96 -28.71 24.77
CA THR A 325 15.76 -27.86 24.65
C THR A 325 15.40 -27.63 23.19
N TRP A 326 16.41 -27.42 22.32
CA TRP A 326 16.18 -27.20 20.89
C TRP A 326 15.59 -28.43 20.19
N LYS A 327 16.12 -29.63 20.49
CA LYS A 327 15.61 -30.90 19.91
C LYS A 327 14.24 -31.31 20.46
N ASN A 328 13.94 -30.98 21.72
CA ASN A 328 12.74 -31.46 22.38
C ASN A 328 11.48 -30.65 22.06
N ASN A 329 11.60 -29.39 21.64
CA ASN A 329 10.47 -28.52 21.29
C ASN A 329 10.30 -28.45 19.77
N ASN A 330 9.09 -28.11 19.33
CA ASN A 330 8.83 -27.78 17.94
C ASN A 330 9.58 -26.50 17.54
N ARG A 331 9.94 -26.42 16.26
CA ARG A 331 10.67 -25.29 15.66
C ARG A 331 9.86 -24.80 14.47
N VAL A 332 9.90 -23.51 14.17
CA VAL A 332 9.09 -22.98 13.06
C VAL A 332 9.71 -23.43 11.73
N LYS A 333 8.90 -23.99 10.83
CA LYS A 333 9.33 -24.31 9.47
C LYS A 333 9.01 -23.19 8.50
N SER A 334 7.85 -22.56 8.66
CA SER A 334 7.42 -21.47 7.79
C SER A 334 6.48 -20.49 8.47
N PHE A 335 6.54 -19.23 8.02
CA PHE A 335 5.62 -18.17 8.40
C PHE A 335 4.87 -17.62 7.18
N ASN A 336 3.62 -17.23 7.37
CA ASN A 336 3.01 -16.18 6.56
C ASN A 336 3.26 -14.83 7.24
N MET A 337 3.74 -13.84 6.50
CA MET A 337 3.94 -12.47 7.00
C MET A 337 2.87 -11.54 6.45
N TYR A 338 2.16 -10.87 7.35
CA TYR A 338 1.18 -9.86 7.04
C TYR A 338 1.71 -8.48 7.44
N ARG A 339 1.45 -7.45 6.63
CA ARG A 339 1.66 -6.05 6.96
C ARG A 339 0.30 -5.37 6.98
N ASN A 340 -0.10 -4.81 8.13
CA ASN A 340 -1.41 -4.19 8.33
C ASN A 340 -2.58 -5.09 7.86
N GLY A 341 -2.48 -6.40 8.14
CA GLY A 341 -3.50 -7.40 7.77
C GLY A 341 -3.41 -7.92 6.33
N ILE A 342 -2.53 -7.40 5.48
CA ILE A 342 -2.35 -7.87 4.10
C ILE A 342 -1.17 -8.84 4.03
N LEU A 343 -1.38 -10.03 3.48
CA LEU A 343 -0.35 -11.05 3.30
C LEU A 343 0.68 -10.59 2.26
N ILE A 344 1.92 -10.36 2.68
CA ILE A 344 3.00 -9.84 1.82
C ILE A 344 4.11 -10.85 1.54
N ALA A 345 4.33 -11.84 2.41
CA ALA A 345 5.36 -12.83 2.21
C ALA A 345 5.03 -14.19 2.81
N GLN A 346 5.64 -15.24 2.24
CA GLN A 346 5.72 -16.59 2.80
C GLN A 346 7.19 -16.88 3.06
N ILE A 347 7.55 -17.11 4.32
CA ILE A 347 8.94 -17.23 4.77
C ILE A 347 9.21 -18.69 5.14
N ASN A 348 10.25 -19.29 4.57
CA ASN A 348 10.74 -20.61 4.95
C ASN A 348 12.00 -20.48 5.80
N LEU A 349 12.06 -21.23 6.90
CA LEU A 349 13.21 -21.29 7.80
C LEU A 349 13.93 -22.63 7.67
N ASN A 350 15.25 -22.60 7.86
CA ASN A 350 16.05 -23.82 7.97
C ASN A 350 15.83 -24.47 9.34
N ASP A 351 15.86 -25.81 9.38
CA ASP A 351 15.82 -26.57 10.65
C ASP A 351 17.21 -26.54 11.32
N THR A 352 17.54 -25.41 11.92
CA THR A 352 18.84 -25.18 12.55
C THR A 352 18.68 -24.25 13.76
N PRO A 353 19.48 -24.45 14.82
CA PRO A 353 19.56 -23.52 15.96
C PRO A 353 20.37 -22.26 15.63
N LYS A 354 21.02 -22.22 14.46
CA LYS A 354 21.91 -21.12 14.07
C LYS A 354 21.08 -19.88 13.72
N ALA A 355 21.60 -18.68 14.00
CA ALA A 355 20.99 -17.45 13.55
C ALA A 355 20.83 -17.46 12.02
N GLN A 356 19.66 -16.99 11.57
CA GLN A 356 19.29 -16.90 10.17
C GLN A 356 18.80 -15.48 9.86
N LYS A 357 19.16 -14.97 8.68
CA LYS A 357 18.67 -13.70 8.18
C LYS A 357 17.53 -13.93 7.20
N ILE A 358 16.47 -13.14 7.35
CA ILE A 358 15.34 -13.06 6.43
C ILE A 358 15.53 -11.75 5.66
N ASN A 359 15.87 -11.87 4.37
CA ASN A 359 16.08 -10.72 3.49
C ASN A 359 14.89 -10.58 2.53
N PHE A 360 14.22 -9.42 2.55
CA PHE A 360 13.06 -9.17 1.69
C PHE A 360 13.43 -8.53 0.34
N GLY A 361 14.72 -8.41 0.04
CA GLY A 361 15.27 -7.93 -1.23
C GLY A 361 14.84 -6.51 -1.56
N GLU A 362 14.61 -6.24 -2.84
CA GLU A 362 14.15 -4.91 -3.32
C GLU A 362 12.85 -4.46 -2.64
N ILE A 363 11.99 -5.39 -2.24
CA ILE A 363 10.75 -5.07 -1.50
C ILE A 363 11.09 -4.57 -0.09
N GLY A 364 12.09 -5.15 0.57
CA GLY A 364 12.58 -4.70 1.88
C GLY A 364 13.23 -3.30 1.83
N TYR A 365 14.08 -3.06 0.82
CA TYR A 365 14.81 -1.79 0.68
C TYR A 365 13.94 -0.61 0.21
N GLN A 366 12.91 -0.87 -0.62
CA GLN A 366 12.00 0.18 -1.07
C GLN A 366 10.85 0.44 -0.07
N ASN A 367 10.69 -0.41 0.95
CA ASN A 367 9.60 -0.33 1.92
C ASN A 367 10.10 -0.31 3.37
N PHE A 368 10.70 0.79 3.79
CA PHE A 368 10.92 1.02 5.22
C PHE A 368 9.57 1.09 5.96
N PRO A 369 9.45 0.48 7.16
CA PRO A 369 8.25 0.63 7.97
C PRO A 369 8.01 2.06 8.43
N ASN A 370 6.76 2.33 8.82
CA ASN A 370 6.34 3.58 9.44
C ASN A 370 5.83 3.32 10.87
N ILE A 371 5.91 4.34 11.72
CA ILE A 371 5.34 4.30 13.07
C ILE A 371 3.84 4.00 12.98
N GLY A 372 3.37 3.07 13.81
CA GLY A 372 1.98 2.63 13.86
C GLY A 372 1.65 1.42 12.99
N GLU A 373 2.52 1.05 12.04
CA GLU A 373 2.33 -0.16 11.25
C GLU A 373 2.43 -1.43 12.11
N THR A 374 1.81 -2.50 11.60
CA THR A 374 1.82 -3.82 12.23
C THR A 374 2.35 -4.87 11.28
N PHE A 375 3.19 -5.76 11.81
CA PHE A 375 3.68 -6.96 11.12
C PHE A 375 3.28 -8.20 11.91
N GLU A 376 2.53 -9.10 11.28
CA GLU A 376 2.11 -10.37 11.88
C GLU A 376 2.81 -11.54 11.20
N PHE A 377 3.39 -12.43 11.98
CA PHE A 377 4.05 -13.65 11.51
C PHE A 377 3.25 -14.85 12.02
N GLU A 378 2.47 -15.46 11.13
CA GLU A 378 1.62 -16.62 11.42
C GLU A 378 2.37 -17.92 11.11
N ILE A 379 2.49 -18.80 12.10
CA ILE A 379 3.13 -20.11 11.93
C ILE A 379 2.28 -20.95 10.97
N THR A 380 2.85 -21.34 9.83
CA THR A 380 2.16 -22.16 8.82
C THR A 380 2.68 -23.58 8.74
N GLY A 381 3.85 -23.83 9.34
CA GLY A 381 4.43 -25.16 9.42
C GLY A 381 5.50 -25.22 10.50
N ILE A 382 5.77 -26.43 10.98
CA ILE A 382 6.73 -26.71 12.05
C ILE A 382 7.65 -27.88 11.67
N TYR A 383 8.84 -27.90 12.28
CA TYR A 383 9.68 -29.08 12.40
C TYR A 383 9.41 -29.71 13.79
N PRO A 384 8.93 -30.96 13.84
CA PRO A 384 8.57 -31.59 15.11
C PRO A 384 9.76 -31.75 16.07
N GLY A 385 9.51 -31.48 17.35
CA GLY A 385 10.39 -31.82 18.46
C GLY A 385 10.23 -33.28 18.90
N ASN A 386 11.18 -33.74 19.72
CA ASN A 386 11.18 -35.12 20.20
C ASN A 386 10.24 -35.37 21.39
N LYS A 387 9.74 -34.31 22.05
CA LYS A 387 9.05 -34.46 23.35
C LYS A 387 7.84 -33.55 23.53
N PHE A 388 7.97 -32.27 23.24
CA PHE A 388 6.94 -31.26 23.46
C PHE A 388 6.34 -30.85 22.13
N ASP A 389 5.01 -30.69 22.11
CA ASP A 389 4.30 -30.15 20.95
C ASP A 389 4.38 -28.61 20.92
N ASP A 390 4.86 -27.96 21.98
CA ASP A 390 4.99 -26.52 22.02
C ASP A 390 6.03 -26.01 21.00
N THR A 391 5.67 -24.98 20.22
CA THR A 391 6.60 -24.31 19.28
C THR A 391 7.34 -23.13 19.93
N ALA A 392 8.66 -23.08 19.74
CA ALA A 392 9.52 -22.08 20.36
C ALA A 392 10.33 -21.25 19.37
N VAL A 393 10.63 -20.00 19.74
CA VAL A 393 11.55 -19.09 19.04
C VAL A 393 12.36 -18.31 20.07
N SER A 394 13.69 -18.40 19.97
CA SER A 394 14.61 -17.76 20.91
C SER A 394 14.93 -16.31 20.61
N LEU A 395 14.91 -15.90 19.35
CA LEU A 395 15.13 -14.50 18.97
C LEU A 395 14.42 -14.24 17.64
N PHE A 396 13.76 -13.10 17.50
CA PHE A 396 13.21 -12.64 16.24
C PHE A 396 13.09 -11.11 16.27
N ILE A 397 13.88 -10.41 15.45
CA ILE A 397 13.99 -8.96 15.52
C ILE A 397 14.35 -8.36 14.16
N PHE A 398 13.78 -7.20 13.85
CA PHE A 398 14.06 -6.47 12.61
C PHE A 398 15.47 -5.88 12.59
N SER A 399 16.00 -5.67 11.39
CA SER A 399 17.30 -5.05 11.15
C SER A 399 17.17 -3.54 10.89
N CYS A 400 18.16 -2.79 11.34
CA CYS A 400 18.41 -1.40 11.03
C CYS A 400 19.45 -1.33 9.89
N HIS A 401 19.23 -0.44 8.92
CA HIS A 401 20.21 -0.12 7.87
C HIS A 401 20.56 1.39 7.89
N PRO A 402 21.79 1.77 7.53
CA PRO A 402 22.23 3.17 7.44
C PRO A 402 21.47 4.00 6.39
#